data_AF-A0A9P7FH68-F1
#
_entry.id   AF-A0A9P7FH68-F1
#
_cell.length_a   1.000
_cell.length_b   1.000
_cell.length_c   1.000
_cell.angle_alpha   90.00
_cell.angle_beta   90.00
_cell.angle_gamma   90.00
#
_symmetry.space_group_name_H-M   'P 1'
#
loop_
_entity.id
_entity.type
_entity.pdbx_description
1 polymer ?
#
loop_
_entity_poly.entity_id
_entity_poly.type
_entity_poly.pdbx_seq_one_letter_code
_entity_poly.pdbx_strand_id
1 'polypeptide(L)'
;MLLLSIDPSGWLDNDTHHVATYVLVASSTAMLYDWALTFQQEVELIWKQRWSFMTFLYVIVRYVGILYSINNLLPSLPGISMTDVVSTLFFLVQAGTYFLINTILGIIMIARLYAMYQGSKKILVFLIVVFPTITAACGVLFALAIRSLPWDDLVLSGTNQCVYEVQRSQQLELLLAGVWILRLVWEGIVLCLAVWIAVKHYREIPWLRPRWSKGCFTVLIQSHVLYFASFAAVSCFSLGCLSPNII
;
A
#
# COMPACT_ATOMS: atom_id res chain seq x y z
N MET A 1 -45.73 24.11 9.02
CA MET A 1 -45.27 22.72 9.06
C MET A 1 -44.41 22.50 7.83
N LEU A 2 -43.11 22.80 7.92
CA LEU A 2 -42.16 22.60 6.82
C LEU A 2 -41.60 21.18 6.97
N LEU A 3 -42.03 20.29 6.07
CA LEU A 3 -41.47 18.95 5.95
C LEU A 3 -40.04 19.09 5.38
N LEU A 4 -39.04 19.01 6.26
CA LEU A 4 -37.66 18.74 5.88
C LEU A 4 -37.64 17.38 5.18
N SER A 5 -37.29 17.38 3.90
CA SER A 5 -36.87 16.18 3.17
C SER A 5 -35.60 15.66 3.84
N ILE A 6 -35.75 14.68 4.73
CA ILE A 6 -34.61 13.96 5.30
C ILE A 6 -34.18 12.95 4.24
N ASP A 7 -33.18 13.30 3.44
CA ASP A 7 -32.55 12.36 2.52
C ASP A 7 -31.81 11.28 3.33
N PRO A 8 -32.18 10.00 3.21
CA PRO A 8 -31.58 8.91 3.98
C PRO A 8 -30.13 8.58 3.57
N SER A 9 -29.67 9.06 2.40
CA SER A 9 -28.28 8.89 1.93
C SER A 9 -27.27 9.59 2.83
N GLY A 10 -27.57 10.83 3.28
CA GLY A 10 -26.66 11.61 4.11
C GLY A 10 -26.38 10.99 5.50
N TRP A 11 -27.30 10.16 6.02
CA TRP A 11 -27.10 9.45 7.28
C TRP A 11 -26.16 8.26 7.12
N LEU A 12 -26.24 7.56 5.99
CA LEU A 12 -25.37 6.44 5.65
C LEU A 12 -23.95 6.93 5.38
N ASP A 13 -23.80 8.07 4.69
CA ASP A 13 -22.50 8.69 4.47
C ASP A 13 -21.88 9.18 5.78
N ASN A 14 -22.65 9.84 6.64
CA ASN A 14 -22.12 10.33 7.92
C ASN A 14 -21.69 9.18 8.86
N ASP A 15 -22.43 8.08 8.92
CA ASP A 15 -22.07 6.91 9.74
C ASP A 15 -20.82 6.20 9.19
N THR A 16 -20.70 6.04 7.86
CA THR A 16 -19.50 5.46 7.23
C THR A 16 -18.25 6.32 7.45
N HIS A 17 -18.38 7.64 7.46
CA HIS A 17 -17.28 8.56 7.79
C HIS A 17 -16.78 8.42 9.22
N HIS A 18 -17.70 8.30 10.19
CA HIS A 18 -17.33 8.07 11.59
C HIS A 18 -16.62 6.73 11.75
N VAL A 19 -17.16 5.64 11.18
CA VAL A 19 -16.55 4.32 11.22
C VAL A 19 -15.16 4.33 10.59
N ALA A 20 -14.98 4.94 9.42
CA ALA A 20 -13.68 5.04 8.76
C ALA A 20 -12.65 5.79 9.61
N THR A 21 -13.07 6.87 10.28
CA THR A 21 -12.20 7.65 11.16
C THR A 21 -11.79 6.84 12.40
N TYR A 22 -12.71 6.11 13.04
CA TYR A 22 -12.39 5.23 14.16
C TYR A 22 -11.43 4.11 13.76
N VAL A 23 -11.66 3.47 12.61
CA VAL A 23 -10.76 2.44 12.07
C VAL A 23 -9.38 3.00 11.76
N LEU A 24 -9.31 4.20 11.20
CA LEU A 24 -8.04 4.87 10.89
C LEU A 24 -7.25 5.20 12.17
N VAL A 25 -7.91 5.74 13.19
CA VAL A 25 -7.30 6.02 14.49
C VAL A 25 -6.83 4.71 15.13
N ALA A 26 -7.69 3.71 15.22
CA ALA A 26 -7.36 2.42 15.82
C ALA A 26 -6.18 1.72 15.11
N SER A 27 -6.17 1.71 13.77
CA SER A 27 -5.09 1.11 12.98
C SER A 27 -3.77 1.87 13.14
N SER A 28 -3.82 3.21 13.18
CA SER A 28 -2.64 4.04 13.42
C SER A 28 -2.08 3.86 14.83
N THR A 29 -2.95 3.79 15.85
CA THR A 29 -2.54 3.49 17.23
C THR A 29 -1.92 2.10 17.34
N ALA A 30 -2.53 1.08 16.72
CA ALA A 30 -1.98 -0.27 16.71
C ALA A 30 -0.58 -0.31 16.05
N MET A 31 -0.38 0.43 14.96
CA MET A 31 0.90 0.52 14.27
C MET A 31 1.97 1.24 15.10
N LEU A 32 1.62 2.33 15.78
CA LEU A 32 2.54 3.01 16.71
C LEU A 32 2.88 2.13 17.93
N TYR A 33 1.91 1.37 18.42
CA TYR A 33 2.10 0.44 19.53
C TYR A 33 3.07 -0.70 19.16
N ASP A 34 2.85 -1.35 18.01
CA ASP A 34 3.75 -2.39 17.50
C ASP A 34 5.17 -1.84 17.25
N TRP A 35 5.26 -0.61 16.72
CA TRP A 35 6.54 0.08 16.57
C TRP A 35 7.25 0.27 17.91
N ALA A 36 6.55 0.76 18.93
CA ALA A 36 7.14 1.02 20.24
C ALA A 36 7.66 -0.28 20.90
N LEU A 37 6.93 -1.39 20.75
CA LEU A 37 7.36 -2.69 21.27
C LEU A 37 8.62 -3.22 20.57
N THR A 38 8.73 -3.02 19.26
CA THR A 38 9.84 -3.55 18.47
C THR A 38 11.05 -2.61 18.42
N PHE A 39 10.90 -1.35 18.83
CA PHE A 39 11.96 -0.34 18.81
C PHE A 39 13.21 -0.75 19.60
N GLN A 40 13.04 -1.34 20.78
CA GLN A 40 14.19 -1.78 21.60
C GLN A 40 15.04 -2.82 20.84
N GLN A 41 14.38 -3.80 20.21
CA GLN A 41 15.05 -4.83 19.43
C GLN A 41 15.71 -4.25 18.18
N GLU A 42 15.09 -3.26 17.54
CA GLU A 42 15.69 -2.57 16.39
C GLU A 42 16.97 -1.84 16.77
N VAL A 43 17.00 -1.13 17.90
CA VAL A 43 18.22 -0.43 18.34
C VAL A 43 19.37 -1.43 18.52
N GLU A 44 19.08 -2.61 19.08
CA GLU A 44 20.10 -3.64 19.28
C GLU A 44 20.54 -4.35 18.00
N LEU A 45 19.59 -4.69 17.11
CA LEU A 45 19.85 -5.52 15.92
C LEU A 45 20.21 -4.71 14.68
N ILE A 46 19.66 -3.51 14.53
CA ILE A 46 19.81 -2.67 13.34
C ILE A 46 20.81 -1.55 13.59
N TRP A 47 20.61 -0.77 14.66
CA TRP A 47 21.40 0.44 14.88
C TRP A 47 22.82 0.17 15.37
N LYS A 48 23.03 -0.89 16.18
CA LYS A 48 24.37 -1.30 16.65
C LYS A 48 25.14 -2.14 15.65
N GLN A 49 24.51 -2.64 14.59
CA GLN A 49 25.13 -3.52 13.60
C GLN A 49 25.60 -2.75 12.35
N ARG A 50 26.44 -3.37 11.52
CA ARG A 50 26.83 -2.80 10.22
C ARG A 50 25.62 -2.73 9.28
N TRP A 51 25.39 -1.57 8.69
CA TRP A 51 24.26 -1.32 7.82
C TRP A 51 24.42 -2.08 6.51
N SER A 52 23.47 -2.98 6.22
CA SER A 52 23.34 -3.61 4.90
C SER A 52 22.36 -2.84 4.03
N PHE A 53 22.43 -3.03 2.72
CA PHE A 53 21.45 -2.45 1.79
C PHE A 53 20.00 -2.82 2.15
N MET A 54 19.76 -4.08 2.56
CA MET A 54 18.44 -4.53 3.02
C MET A 54 17.99 -3.84 4.30
N THR A 55 18.91 -3.62 5.24
CA THR A 55 18.63 -2.91 6.50
C THR A 55 18.21 -1.47 6.22
N PHE A 56 18.90 -0.81 5.29
CA PHE A 56 18.55 0.55 4.87
C PHE A 56 17.15 0.64 4.25
N LEU A 57 16.82 -0.26 3.31
CA LEU A 57 15.49 -0.31 2.70
C LEU A 57 14.38 -0.57 3.73
N TYR A 58 14.62 -1.48 4.68
CA TYR A 58 13.69 -1.76 5.76
C TYR A 58 13.41 -0.53 6.63
N VAL A 59 14.47 0.19 7.04
CA VAL A 59 14.34 1.42 7.83
C VAL A 59 13.51 2.46 7.08
N ILE A 60 13.77 2.68 5.78
CA ILE A 60 12.98 3.64 4.99
C ILE A 60 11.50 3.25 4.98
N VAL A 61 11.16 2.02 4.63
CA VAL A 61 9.75 1.58 4.57
C VAL A 61 9.06 1.79 5.92
N ARG A 62 9.76 1.47 7.01
CA ARG A 62 9.22 1.57 8.37
C ARG A 62 8.92 3.01 8.77
N TYR A 63 9.90 3.90 8.68
CA TYR A 63 9.72 5.29 9.11
C TYR A 63 8.84 6.09 8.16
N VAL A 64 8.97 5.87 6.84
CA VAL A 64 8.07 6.50 5.86
C VAL A 64 6.63 6.01 6.04
N GLY A 65 6.44 4.74 6.36
CA GLY A 65 5.12 4.18 6.70
C GLY A 65 4.51 4.82 7.95
N ILE A 66 5.30 5.04 9.00
CA ILE A 66 4.82 5.73 10.22
C ILE A 66 4.43 7.18 9.91
N LEU A 67 5.26 7.90 9.15
CA LEU A 67 4.95 9.26 8.71
C LEU A 67 3.68 9.30 7.86
N TYR A 68 3.49 8.30 6.99
CA TYR A 68 2.28 8.14 6.19
C TYR A 68 1.04 7.97 7.08
N SER A 69 1.09 7.08 8.08
CA SER A 69 -0.03 6.88 9.00
C SER A 69 -0.37 8.14 9.81
N ILE A 70 0.65 8.86 10.30
CA ILE A 70 0.44 10.14 10.99
C ILE A 70 -0.20 11.17 10.07
N ASN A 71 0.29 11.29 8.83
CA ASN A 71 -0.28 12.22 7.86
C ASN A 71 -1.75 11.89 7.57
N ASN A 72 -2.12 10.60 7.49
CA ASN A 72 -3.52 10.21 7.33
C ASN A 72 -4.42 10.64 8.50
N LEU A 73 -3.89 10.78 9.71
CA LEU A 73 -4.65 11.24 10.88
C LEU A 73 -4.88 12.75 10.90
N LEU A 74 -4.02 13.56 10.26
CA LEU A 74 -4.12 15.01 10.29
C LEU A 74 -5.50 15.55 9.86
N PRO A 75 -6.11 15.08 8.75
CA PRO A 75 -7.45 15.48 8.33
C PRO A 75 -8.57 15.16 9.34
N SER A 76 -8.36 14.17 10.22
CA SER A 76 -9.35 13.77 11.22
C SER A 76 -9.33 14.60 12.50
N LEU A 77 -8.33 15.49 12.67
CA LEU A 77 -8.19 16.31 13.88
C LEU A 77 -9.04 17.58 13.78
N PRO A 78 -9.90 17.87 14.78
CA PRO A 78 -10.68 19.10 14.83
C PRO A 78 -9.73 20.28 15.08
N GLY A 79 -9.40 21.03 14.04
CA GLY A 79 -8.52 22.19 14.12
C GLY A 79 -7.69 22.47 12.87
N ILE A 80 -7.56 21.49 11.96
CA ILE A 80 -6.85 21.69 10.69
C ILE A 80 -7.88 21.99 9.59
N SER A 81 -7.97 23.26 9.20
CA SER A 81 -8.79 23.67 8.06
C SER A 81 -8.08 23.29 6.75
N MET A 82 -8.73 22.44 5.95
CA MET A 82 -8.22 22.01 4.65
C MET A 82 -8.63 23.02 3.58
N THR A 83 -7.76 23.98 3.28
CA THR A 83 -7.91 24.85 2.09
C THR A 83 -7.62 24.06 0.81
N ASP A 84 -8.11 24.51 -0.35
CA ASP A 84 -7.95 23.87 -1.66
C ASP A 84 -6.49 23.57 -2.05
N VAL A 85 -5.56 24.47 -1.67
CA VAL A 85 -4.12 24.26 -1.89
C VAL A 85 -3.56 23.18 -0.96
N VAL A 86 -4.04 23.13 0.28
CA VAL A 86 -3.59 22.16 1.29
C VAL A 86 -4.11 20.77 0.95
N SER A 87 -5.35 20.64 0.48
CA SER A 87 -5.93 19.36 0.06
C SER A 87 -5.22 18.77 -1.17
N THR A 88 -4.89 19.63 -2.14
CA THR A 88 -4.07 19.26 -3.31
C THR A 88 -2.69 18.77 -2.91
N LEU A 89 -1.99 19.54 -2.08
CA LEU A 89 -0.65 19.19 -1.60
C LEU A 89 -0.69 17.88 -0.81
N PHE A 90 -1.70 17.72 0.06
CA PHE A 90 -1.92 16.51 0.83
C PHE A 90 -2.10 15.28 -0.06
N PHE A 91 -2.94 15.38 -1.10
CA PHE A 91 -3.15 14.29 -2.06
C PHE A 91 -1.86 13.91 -2.79
N LEU A 92 -1.09 14.89 -3.26
CA LEU A 92 0.19 14.66 -3.95
C LEU A 92 1.21 14.00 -3.02
N VAL A 93 1.31 14.46 -1.77
CA VAL A 93 2.19 13.86 -0.76
C VAL A 93 1.78 12.43 -0.45
N GLN A 94 0.49 12.19 -0.18
CA GLN A 94 -0.05 10.86 0.08
C GLN A 94 0.23 9.88 -1.06
N ALA A 95 -0.06 10.29 -2.29
CA ALA A 95 0.17 9.45 -3.45
C ALA A 95 1.66 9.19 -3.71
N GLY A 96 2.50 10.23 -3.57
CA GLY A 96 3.95 10.11 -3.70
C GLY A 96 4.53 9.15 -2.66
N THR A 97 4.14 9.30 -1.40
CA THR A 97 4.57 8.41 -0.31
C THR A 97 4.10 6.97 -0.54
N TYR A 98 2.85 6.78 -0.96
CA TYR A 98 2.33 5.45 -1.30
C TYR A 98 3.12 4.80 -2.44
N PHE A 99 3.44 5.55 -3.50
CA PHE A 99 4.25 5.07 -4.62
C PHE A 99 5.68 4.70 -4.17
N LEU A 100 6.30 5.53 -3.33
CA LEU A 100 7.63 5.27 -2.77
C LEU A 100 7.66 3.98 -1.93
N ILE A 101 6.71 3.81 -1.01
CA ILE A 101 6.63 2.61 -0.15
C ILE A 101 6.48 1.35 -1.01
N ASN A 102 5.55 1.35 -1.97
CA ASN A 102 5.34 0.19 -2.85
C ASN A 102 6.58 -0.11 -3.70
N THR A 103 7.28 0.93 -4.18
CA THR A 103 8.51 0.74 -4.95
C THR A 103 9.58 0.04 -4.11
N ILE A 104 9.77 0.47 -2.87
CA ILE A 104 10.78 -0.13 -1.98
C ILE A 104 10.39 -1.56 -1.59
N LEU A 105 9.11 -1.81 -1.29
CA LEU A 105 8.60 -3.16 -1.03
C LEU A 105 8.86 -4.09 -2.22
N GLY A 106 8.62 -3.62 -3.46
CA GLY A 106 8.96 -4.35 -4.68
C GLY A 106 10.44 -4.71 -4.76
N ILE A 107 11.35 -3.76 -4.46
CA ILE A 107 12.80 -4.01 -4.43
C ILE A 107 13.15 -5.09 -3.36
N ILE A 108 12.57 -5.00 -2.17
CA ILE A 108 12.76 -6.00 -1.11
C ILE A 108 12.31 -7.38 -1.57
N MET A 109 11.14 -7.48 -2.22
CA MET A 109 10.64 -8.75 -2.76
C MET A 109 11.55 -9.33 -3.84
N ILE A 110 12.03 -8.50 -4.77
CA ILE A 110 12.99 -8.93 -5.81
C ILE A 110 14.24 -9.53 -5.17
N ALA A 111 14.81 -8.83 -4.20
CA ALA A 111 16.07 -9.24 -3.60
C ALA A 111 15.89 -10.48 -2.69
N ARG A 112 14.73 -10.64 -2.02
CA ARG A 112 14.36 -11.90 -1.34
C ARG A 112 14.23 -13.06 -2.32
N LEU A 113 13.53 -12.86 -3.44
CA LEU A 113 13.36 -13.88 -4.46
C LEU A 113 14.70 -14.28 -5.10
N TYR A 114 15.57 -13.31 -5.36
CA TYR A 114 16.92 -13.56 -5.86
C TYR A 114 17.74 -14.45 -4.92
N ALA A 115 17.68 -14.21 -3.61
CA ALA A 115 18.30 -15.07 -2.62
C ALA A 115 17.68 -16.48 -2.60
N MET A 116 16.35 -16.58 -2.75
CA MET A 116 15.61 -17.84 -2.80
C MET A 116 16.02 -18.71 -4.01
N TYR A 117 16.29 -18.08 -5.15
CA TYR A 117 16.81 -18.73 -6.36
C TYR A 117 18.34 -18.88 -6.39
N GLN A 118 18.99 -18.84 -5.21
CA GLN A 118 20.43 -19.08 -5.04
C GLN A 118 21.31 -18.18 -5.93
N GLY A 119 20.88 -16.94 -6.18
CA GLY A 119 21.66 -16.00 -6.98
C GLY A 119 21.54 -16.20 -8.50
N SER A 120 20.49 -16.87 -8.98
CA SER A 120 20.25 -17.03 -10.43
C SER A 120 20.08 -15.68 -11.13
N LYS A 121 21.08 -15.29 -11.93
CA LYS A 121 21.07 -14.03 -12.69
C LYS A 121 19.93 -13.94 -13.69
N LYS A 122 19.46 -15.07 -14.23
CA LYS A 122 18.36 -15.09 -15.22
C LYS A 122 17.06 -14.53 -14.63
N ILE A 123 16.76 -14.94 -13.40
CA ILE A 123 15.54 -14.52 -12.69
C ILE A 123 15.70 -13.07 -12.22
N LEU A 124 16.88 -12.70 -11.74
CA LEU A 124 17.15 -11.30 -11.38
C LEU A 124 16.93 -10.37 -12.58
N VAL A 125 17.47 -10.72 -13.76
CA VAL A 125 17.28 -9.93 -14.99
C VAL A 125 15.80 -9.87 -15.35
N PHE A 126 15.07 -10.99 -15.29
CA PHE A 126 13.63 -11.00 -15.52
C PHE A 126 12.88 -10.03 -14.58
N LEU A 127 13.14 -10.07 -13.27
CA LEU A 127 12.46 -9.19 -12.31
C LEU A 127 12.86 -7.72 -12.48
N ILE A 128 14.15 -7.43 -12.73
CA ILE A 128 14.64 -6.06 -12.94
C ILE A 128 14.07 -5.46 -14.23
N VAL A 129 13.65 -6.25 -15.21
CA VAL A 129 12.99 -5.74 -16.42
C VAL A 129 11.48 -5.55 -16.20
N VAL A 130 10.81 -6.53 -15.60
CA VAL A 130 9.34 -6.52 -15.41
C VAL A 130 8.90 -5.51 -14.36
N PHE A 131 9.64 -5.37 -13.26
CA PHE A 131 9.27 -4.44 -12.19
C PHE A 131 9.19 -2.97 -12.62
N PRO A 132 10.24 -2.37 -13.22
CA PRO A 132 10.19 -0.99 -13.63
C PRO A 132 9.25 -0.75 -14.80
N THR A 133 9.02 -1.73 -15.69
CA THR A 133 8.03 -1.58 -16.77
C THR A 133 6.61 -1.46 -16.23
N ILE A 134 6.23 -2.32 -15.27
CA ILE A 134 4.93 -2.20 -14.59
C ILE A 134 4.86 -0.90 -13.78
N THR A 135 5.93 -0.55 -13.06
CA THR A 135 5.99 0.68 -12.24
C THR A 135 5.87 1.95 -13.10
N ALA A 136 6.51 1.98 -14.27
CA ALA A 136 6.38 3.07 -15.23
C ALA A 136 4.97 3.17 -15.80
N ALA A 137 4.34 2.05 -16.15
CA ALA A 137 2.95 2.02 -16.60
C ALA A 137 2.00 2.57 -15.51
N CYS A 138 2.19 2.16 -14.25
CA CYS A 138 1.45 2.71 -13.11
C CYS A 138 1.66 4.23 -12.98
N GLY A 139 2.89 4.72 -13.14
CA GLY A 139 3.22 6.15 -13.09
C GLY A 139 2.53 6.95 -14.19
N VAL A 140 2.46 6.41 -15.42
CA VAL A 140 1.75 7.05 -16.54
C VAL A 140 0.24 7.12 -16.26
N LEU A 141 -0.39 6.02 -15.83
CA LEU A 141 -1.82 6.01 -15.48
C LEU A 141 -2.14 7.00 -14.37
N PHE A 142 -1.26 7.10 -13.37
CA PHE A 142 -1.42 8.04 -12.27
C PHE A 142 -1.26 9.50 -12.72
N ALA A 143 -0.30 9.79 -13.58
CA ALA A 143 -0.14 11.13 -14.16
C ALA A 143 -1.36 11.54 -15.00
N LEU A 144 -1.94 10.61 -15.76
CA LEU A 144 -3.20 10.83 -16.47
C LEU A 144 -4.37 11.05 -15.51
N ALA A 145 -4.42 10.32 -14.40
CA ALA A 145 -5.45 10.49 -13.37
C ALA A 145 -5.38 11.90 -12.75
N ILE A 146 -4.19 12.37 -12.38
CA ILE A 146 -3.96 13.73 -11.85
C ILE A 146 -4.41 14.80 -12.87
N ARG A 147 -4.11 14.61 -14.15
CA ARG A 147 -4.52 15.57 -15.20
C ARG A 147 -6.01 15.58 -15.46
N SER A 148 -6.69 14.47 -15.17
CA SER A 148 -8.14 14.32 -15.37
C SER A 148 -8.95 14.87 -14.19
N LEU A 149 -8.28 15.30 -13.10
CA LEU A 149 -8.94 16.01 -12.02
C LEU A 149 -9.30 17.42 -12.52
N PRO A 150 -10.56 17.87 -12.40
CA PRO A 150 -10.92 19.25 -12.66
C PRO A 150 -10.29 20.12 -11.57
N TRP A 151 -9.17 20.77 -11.91
CA TRP A 151 -8.49 21.73 -11.02
C TRP A 151 -9.25 23.06 -10.89
N ASP A 152 -10.20 23.31 -11.78
CA ASP A 152 -10.85 24.62 -11.95
C ASP A 152 -12.11 24.81 -11.09
N ASP A 153 -12.67 23.76 -10.48
CA ASP A 153 -13.96 23.83 -9.75
C ASP A 153 -13.87 23.53 -8.24
N LEU A 154 -12.67 23.46 -7.64
CA LEU A 154 -12.52 23.31 -6.19
C LEU A 154 -12.78 24.65 -5.48
N VAL A 155 -13.97 25.23 -5.67
CA VAL A 155 -14.54 26.25 -4.79
C VAL A 155 -15.56 25.53 -3.90
N LEU A 156 -15.08 24.74 -2.94
CA LEU A 156 -15.96 24.11 -1.97
C LEU A 156 -16.29 25.12 -0.86
N SER A 157 -17.41 25.81 -1.08
CA SER A 157 -17.99 26.80 -0.17
C SER A 157 -18.36 26.17 1.18
N GLY A 158 -17.56 26.44 2.20
CA GLY A 158 -18.04 26.73 3.55
C GLY A 158 -18.76 25.61 4.33
N THR A 159 -18.09 24.49 4.61
CA THR A 159 -18.35 23.69 5.82
C THR A 159 -17.06 23.01 6.30
N ASN A 160 -16.80 23.02 7.61
CA ASN A 160 -15.59 22.54 8.27
C ASN A 160 -15.40 21.01 8.27
N GLN A 161 -15.91 20.30 7.27
CA GLN A 161 -15.67 18.88 7.05
C GLN A 161 -15.58 18.62 5.55
N CYS A 162 -14.37 18.34 5.07
CA CYS A 162 -14.13 17.94 3.68
C CYS A 162 -14.37 16.44 3.57
N VAL A 163 -15.55 16.06 3.07
CA VAL A 163 -15.73 14.75 2.45
C VAL A 163 -15.05 14.81 1.08
N TYR A 164 -14.24 13.81 0.76
CA TYR A 164 -13.57 13.65 -0.54
C TYR A 164 -14.57 13.22 -1.62
N GLU A 165 -15.58 14.03 -1.93
CA GLU A 165 -16.33 13.87 -3.18
C GLU A 165 -15.57 14.56 -4.30
N VAL A 166 -14.46 13.96 -4.72
CA VAL A 166 -13.98 14.18 -6.09
C VAL A 166 -15.08 13.64 -6.99
N GLN A 167 -15.79 14.51 -7.72
CA GLN A 167 -16.78 14.14 -8.74
C GLN A 167 -16.14 13.07 -9.64
N ARG A 168 -16.47 11.80 -9.37
CA ARG A 168 -15.78 10.65 -9.96
C ARG A 168 -16.22 10.54 -11.40
N SER A 169 -15.39 11.03 -12.32
CA SER A 169 -15.59 10.74 -13.73
C SER A 169 -15.30 9.26 -13.96
N GLN A 170 -16.10 8.59 -14.80
CA GLN A 170 -15.90 7.19 -15.19
C GLN A 170 -14.47 6.93 -15.69
N GLN A 171 -13.85 7.95 -16.31
CA GLN A 171 -12.47 7.89 -16.78
C GLN A 171 -11.45 7.82 -15.64
N LEU A 172 -11.64 8.57 -14.56
CA LEU A 172 -10.77 8.53 -13.39
C LEU A 172 -10.86 7.18 -12.67
N GLU A 173 -12.06 6.60 -12.57
CA GLU A 173 -12.27 5.27 -11.99
C GLU A 173 -11.52 4.17 -12.74
N LEU A 174 -11.61 4.19 -14.07
CA LEU A 174 -10.90 3.25 -14.94
C LEU A 174 -9.37 3.36 -14.79
N LEU A 175 -8.84 4.59 -14.71
CA LEU A 175 -7.40 4.82 -14.51
C LEU A 175 -6.93 4.29 -13.15
N LEU A 176 -7.69 4.54 -12.07
CA LEU A 176 -7.38 4.04 -10.73
C LEU A 176 -7.47 2.51 -10.67
N ALA A 177 -8.52 1.91 -11.24
CA ALA A 177 -8.66 0.46 -11.33
C ALA A 177 -7.49 -0.16 -12.10
N GLY A 178 -7.04 0.46 -13.20
CA GLY A 178 -5.87 0.03 -13.96
C GLY A 178 -4.60 -0.04 -13.12
N VAL A 179 -4.36 0.94 -12.24
CA VAL A 179 -3.21 0.94 -11.32
C VAL A 179 -3.28 -0.23 -10.33
N TRP A 180 -4.46 -0.53 -9.78
CA TRP A 180 -4.65 -1.66 -8.87
C TRP A 180 -4.43 -3.01 -9.58
N ILE A 181 -4.96 -3.16 -10.79
CA ILE A 181 -4.79 -4.38 -11.60
C ILE A 181 -3.31 -4.62 -11.92
N LEU A 182 -2.59 -3.59 -12.39
CA LEU A 182 -1.16 -3.71 -12.70
C LEU A 182 -0.33 -4.14 -11.47
N ARG A 183 -0.67 -3.63 -10.29
CA ARG A 183 -0.01 -4.08 -9.05
C ARG A 183 -0.37 -5.52 -8.69
N LEU A 184 -1.63 -5.91 -8.82
CA LEU A 184 -2.04 -7.31 -8.59
C LEU A 184 -1.31 -8.27 -9.54
N VAL A 185 -1.09 -7.87 -10.79
CA VAL A 185 -0.31 -8.65 -11.75
C VAL A 185 1.13 -8.81 -11.26
N TRP A 186 1.78 -7.72 -10.82
CA TRP A 186 3.12 -7.79 -10.26
C TRP A 186 3.20 -8.73 -9.05
N GLU A 187 2.30 -8.56 -8.09
CA GLU A 187 2.29 -9.37 -6.88
C GLU A 187 1.96 -10.84 -7.16
N GLY A 188 1.10 -11.10 -8.15
CA GLY A 188 0.81 -12.44 -8.64
C GLY A 188 2.05 -13.10 -9.25
N ILE A 189 2.84 -12.38 -10.06
CA ILE A 189 4.10 -12.90 -10.63
C ILE A 189 5.08 -13.25 -9.49
N VAL A 190 5.26 -12.35 -8.52
CA VAL A 190 6.16 -12.58 -7.38
C VAL A 190 5.72 -13.79 -6.56
N LEU A 191 4.43 -13.90 -6.24
CA LEU A 191 3.90 -15.05 -5.50
C LEU A 191 4.08 -16.35 -6.29
N CYS A 192 3.71 -16.36 -7.57
CA CYS A 192 3.87 -17.54 -8.44
C CYS A 192 5.32 -18.01 -8.47
N LEU A 193 6.29 -17.10 -8.59
CA LEU A 193 7.71 -17.44 -8.57
C LEU A 193 8.16 -17.95 -7.20
N ALA A 194 7.67 -17.38 -6.11
CA ALA A 194 7.96 -17.82 -4.74
C ALA A 194 7.40 -19.23 -4.44
N VAL A 195 6.16 -19.50 -4.87
CA VAL A 195 5.52 -20.82 -4.75
C VAL A 195 6.21 -21.83 -5.65
N TRP A 196 6.59 -21.46 -6.88
CA TRP A 196 7.30 -22.34 -7.79
C TRP A 196 8.60 -22.85 -7.18
N ILE A 197 9.45 -21.94 -6.69
CA ILE A 197 10.72 -22.34 -6.06
C ILE A 197 10.48 -23.10 -4.77
N ALA A 198 9.44 -22.77 -4.00
CA ALA A 198 9.05 -23.54 -2.82
C ALA A 198 8.74 -25.00 -3.16
N VAL A 199 7.88 -25.22 -4.17
CA VAL A 199 7.48 -26.55 -4.64
C VAL A 199 8.68 -27.28 -5.24
N LYS A 200 9.49 -26.62 -6.06
CA LYS A 200 10.71 -27.20 -6.63
C LYS A 200 11.68 -27.64 -5.52
N HIS A 201 11.92 -26.78 -4.54
CA HIS A 201 12.81 -27.07 -3.42
C HIS A 201 12.31 -28.21 -2.54
N TYR A 202 10.99 -28.31 -2.34
CA TYR A 202 10.38 -29.40 -1.57
C TYR A 202 10.42 -30.72 -2.33
N ARG A 203 10.25 -30.70 -3.66
CA ARG A 203 10.30 -31.90 -4.52
C ARG A 203 11.73 -32.43 -4.72
N GLU A 204 12.72 -31.54 -4.83
CA GLU A 204 14.10 -31.93 -5.15
C GLU A 204 14.98 -32.24 -3.93
N ILE A 205 14.53 -31.93 -2.69
CA ILE A 205 15.36 -32.13 -1.49
C ILE A 205 14.71 -33.11 -0.50
N PRO A 206 15.04 -34.40 -0.62
CA PRO A 206 14.72 -35.36 0.43
C PRO A 206 15.56 -35.19 1.72
N TRP A 207 16.89 -35.01 1.74
CA TRP A 207 17.64 -35.28 3.00
C TRP A 207 18.88 -34.45 3.37
N LEU A 208 19.42 -33.52 2.55
CA LEU A 208 20.79 -33.01 2.76
C LEU A 208 20.97 -31.55 3.25
N ARG A 209 19.90 -30.80 3.59
CA ARG A 209 20.06 -29.43 4.14
C ARG A 209 19.94 -29.38 5.67
N PRO A 210 20.77 -28.56 6.35
CA PRO A 210 20.64 -28.31 7.78
C PRO A 210 19.21 -27.90 8.14
N ARG A 211 18.69 -28.43 9.25
CA ARG A 211 17.34 -28.13 9.79
C ARG A 211 17.04 -26.62 9.85
N TRP A 212 18.08 -25.81 10.06
CA TRP A 212 18.01 -24.35 10.14
C TRP A 212 17.69 -23.68 8.78
N SER A 213 18.27 -24.16 7.67
CA SER A 213 17.98 -23.64 6.33
C SER A 213 16.55 -23.94 5.89
N LYS A 214 15.98 -25.07 6.34
CA LYS A 214 14.56 -25.39 6.09
C LYS A 214 13.64 -24.40 6.82
N GLY A 215 13.93 -24.10 8.08
CA GLY A 215 13.13 -23.15 8.89
C GLY A 215 13.09 -21.73 8.32
N CYS A 216 14.26 -21.17 7.97
CA CYS A 216 14.34 -19.82 7.39
C CYS A 216 13.58 -19.71 6.06
N PHE A 217 13.70 -20.72 5.19
CA PHE A 217 12.99 -20.76 3.92
C PHE A 217 11.46 -20.85 4.10
N THR A 218 10.98 -21.65 5.06
CA THR A 218 9.55 -21.73 5.41
C THR A 218 9.02 -20.40 5.92
N VAL A 219 9.74 -19.72 6.82
CA VAL A 219 9.35 -18.39 7.33
C VAL A 219 9.28 -17.36 6.20
N LEU A 220 10.22 -17.43 5.25
CA LEU A 220 10.24 -16.52 4.10
C LEU A 220 9.00 -16.72 3.22
N ILE A 221 8.63 -17.97 2.88
CA ILE A 221 7.43 -18.27 2.10
C ILE A 221 6.16 -17.85 2.83
N GLN A 222 6.05 -18.17 4.13
CA GLN A 222 4.91 -17.76 4.93
C GLN A 222 4.73 -16.23 4.91
N SER A 223 5.84 -15.50 4.96
CA SER A 223 5.83 -14.03 4.86
C SER A 223 5.32 -13.56 3.48
N HIS A 224 5.73 -14.21 2.39
CA HIS A 224 5.25 -13.87 1.04
C HIS A 224 3.75 -14.15 0.88
N VAL A 225 3.26 -15.28 1.41
CA VAL A 225 1.84 -15.64 1.34
C VAL A 225 0.98 -14.68 2.16
N LEU A 226 1.40 -14.36 3.39
CA LEU A 226 0.68 -13.41 4.25
C LEU A 226 0.63 -12.02 3.64
N TYR A 227 1.76 -11.56 3.07
CA TYR A 227 1.82 -10.28 2.37
C TYR A 227 0.91 -10.25 1.13
N PHE A 228 0.92 -11.30 0.30
CA PHE A 228 0.03 -11.35 -0.86
C PHE A 228 -1.45 -11.39 -0.45
N ALA A 229 -1.78 -12.15 0.59
CA ALA A 229 -3.15 -12.23 1.10
C ALA A 229 -3.65 -10.88 1.62
N SER A 230 -2.83 -10.15 2.37
CA SER A 230 -3.19 -8.80 2.82
C SER A 230 -3.32 -7.83 1.65
N PHE A 231 -2.40 -7.87 0.70
CA PHE A 231 -2.44 -7.02 -0.50
C PHE A 231 -3.69 -7.31 -1.36
N ALA A 232 -4.03 -8.58 -1.56
CA ALA A 232 -5.21 -9.00 -2.31
C ALA A 232 -6.50 -8.55 -1.61
N ALA A 233 -6.58 -8.68 -0.28
CA ALA A 233 -7.73 -8.20 0.48
C ALA A 233 -7.94 -6.69 0.33
N VAL A 234 -6.86 -5.90 0.46
CA VAL A 234 -6.91 -4.44 0.25
C VAL A 234 -7.31 -4.10 -1.19
N SER A 235 -6.74 -4.80 -2.17
CA SER A 235 -7.05 -4.57 -3.58
C SER A 235 -8.50 -4.90 -3.93
N CYS A 236 -9.04 -6.00 -3.40
CA CYS A 236 -10.44 -6.37 -3.57
C CYS A 236 -11.37 -5.32 -2.95
N PHE A 237 -11.04 -4.81 -1.76
CA PHE A 237 -11.81 -3.73 -1.14
C PHE A 237 -11.77 -2.45 -2.00
N SER A 238 -10.58 -2.03 -2.44
CA SER A 238 -10.43 -0.83 -3.28
C SER A 238 -11.09 -0.96 -4.65
N LEU A 239 -11.00 -2.11 -5.31
CA LEU A 239 -11.69 -2.37 -6.58
C LEU A 239 -13.21 -2.48 -6.39
N GLY A 240 -13.66 -3.06 -5.27
CA GLY A 240 -15.07 -3.11 -4.90
C GLY A 240 -15.67 -1.72 -4.72
N CYS A 241 -14.95 -0.82 -4.03
CA CYS A 241 -15.35 0.59 -3.88
C CYS A 241 -15.32 1.39 -5.20
N LEU A 242 -14.63 0.89 -6.23
CA LEU A 242 -14.60 1.48 -7.57
C LEU A 242 -15.68 0.89 -8.49
N SER A 243 -16.44 -0.12 -8.06
CA SER A 243 -17.49 -0.74 -8.88
C SER A 243 -18.81 0.03 -8.73
N PRO A 244 -19.41 0.52 -9.83
CA PRO A 244 -20.63 1.32 -9.79
C PRO A 244 -21.91 0.53 -9.41
N ASN A 245 -21.82 -0.77 -9.13
CA ASN A 245 -22.97 -1.66 -8.92
C ASN A 245 -23.22 -2.05 -7.44
N ILE A 246 -22.61 -1.38 -6.46
CA ILE A 246 -22.78 -1.69 -5.02
C ILE A 246 -23.29 -0.47 -4.23
N ILE A 247 -24.03 0.44 -4.86
CA ILE A 247 -24.78 1.52 -4.19
C ILE A 247 -26.25 1.39 -4.57
#